data_AF-X1D817-F1
#
_entry.id   AF-X1D817-F1
#
_cell.length_a   1.000
_cell.length_b   1.000
_cell.length_c   1.000
_cell.angle_alpha   90.00
_cell.angle_beta   90.00
_cell.angle_gamma   90.00
#
_symmetry.space_group_name_H-M   'P 1'
#
loop_
_entity.id
_entity.type
_entity.pdbx_description
1 polymer ?
#
loop_
_entity_poly.entity_id
_entity_poly.type
_entity_poly.pdbx_seq_one_letter_code
_entity_poly.pdbx_strand_id
1 'polypeptide(L)'
;PMEIVSTDLKLYESGGYKFAIAQVEVTDLMQLSEHREELLEALNDLRQQRGLDFSMLMVTDVVGNASRLLSVNAPLILDDLPYPRQPDGTRLAQGVVSRKKQLLPNILGLLEE
;
A
#
# COMPACT_ATOMS: atom_id res chain seq x y z
N PRO A 1 12.40 -8.21 3.47
CA PRO A 1 10.99 -7.74 3.63
C PRO A 1 10.83 -6.51 4.54
N MET A 2 11.29 -6.56 5.81
CA MET A 2 11.09 -5.45 6.76
C MET A 2 11.75 -4.14 6.32
N GLU A 3 12.94 -4.22 5.73
CA GLU A 3 13.62 -3.06 5.14
C GLU A 3 12.76 -2.42 4.05
N ILE A 4 12.24 -3.22 3.10
CA ILE A 4 11.40 -2.76 1.99
C ILE A 4 10.18 -1.97 2.47
N VAL A 5 9.44 -2.52 3.45
CA VAL A 5 8.25 -1.84 4.00
C VAL A 5 8.61 -0.63 4.87
N SER A 6 9.90 -0.36 5.10
CA SER A 6 10.41 0.79 5.86
C SER A 6 11.08 1.85 4.97
N THR A 7 11.55 1.51 3.76
CA THR A 7 12.46 2.32 2.92
C THR A 7 11.89 3.66 2.41
N ASP A 8 10.57 3.82 2.35
CA ASP A 8 9.95 5.15 2.22
C ASP A 8 8.62 5.12 2.97
N LEU A 9 8.68 4.88 4.27
CA LEU A 9 7.49 4.86 5.11
C LEU A 9 7.04 6.27 5.47
N LYS A 10 5.73 6.54 5.35
CA LYS A 10 5.08 7.72 5.92
C LYS A 10 3.90 7.29 6.77
N LEU A 11 3.80 7.92 7.94
CA LEU A 11 2.69 7.76 8.87
C LEU A 11 1.66 8.86 8.61
N TYR A 12 0.39 8.50 8.75
CA TYR A 12 -0.76 9.37 8.54
C TYR A 12 -1.81 9.10 9.61
N GLU A 13 -2.63 10.11 9.86
CA GLU A 13 -3.79 10.02 10.74
C GLU A 13 -4.94 10.80 10.07
N SER A 14 -6.05 10.13 9.82
CA SER A 14 -7.26 10.71 9.20
C SER A 14 -8.46 9.79 9.42
N GLY A 15 -9.68 10.35 9.51
CA GLY A 15 -10.89 9.56 9.75
C GLY A 15 -10.90 8.78 11.08
N GLY A 16 -10.06 9.18 12.04
CA GLY A 16 -9.83 8.42 13.29
C GLY A 16 -8.92 7.20 13.13
N TYR A 17 -8.36 6.95 11.94
CA TYR A 17 -7.41 5.87 11.68
C TYR A 17 -5.98 6.37 11.65
N LYS A 18 -5.07 5.64 12.29
CA LYS A 18 -3.62 5.77 12.17
C LYS A 18 -3.10 4.71 11.22
N PHE A 19 -2.42 5.14 10.18
CA PHE A 19 -1.94 4.20 9.16
C PHE A 19 -0.59 4.60 8.59
N ALA A 20 0.01 3.67 7.86
CA ALA A 20 1.23 3.94 7.15
C ALA A 20 1.17 3.47 5.70
N ILE A 21 1.81 4.23 4.81
CA ILE A 21 1.99 3.84 3.43
C ILE A 21 3.48 3.88 3.11
N ALA A 22 4.06 2.72 2.82
CA ALA A 22 5.40 2.59 2.28
C ALA A 22 5.37 2.60 0.75
N GLN A 23 6.45 3.06 0.12
CA GLN A 23 6.62 2.97 -1.32
C GLN A 23 7.98 2.36 -1.65
N VAL A 24 8.01 1.47 -2.65
CA VAL A 24 9.23 0.92 -3.23
C VAL A 24 9.12 0.94 -4.75
N GLU A 25 10.22 1.26 -5.42
CA GLU A 25 10.31 1.25 -6.88
C GLU A 25 11.01 -0.03 -7.33
N VAL A 26 10.45 -0.69 -8.35
CA VAL A 26 11.00 -1.90 -8.96
C VAL A 26 11.04 -1.73 -10.47
N THR A 27 11.91 -2.49 -11.13
CA THR A 27 11.97 -2.56 -12.60
C THR A 27 11.03 -3.61 -13.18
N ASP A 28 10.54 -4.55 -12.35
CA ASP A 28 9.61 -5.60 -12.75
C ASP A 28 8.73 -6.02 -11.56
N LEU A 29 7.40 -6.01 -11.75
CA LEU A 29 6.42 -6.44 -10.74
C LEU A 29 6.33 -7.96 -10.59
N MET A 30 6.91 -8.76 -11.49
CA MET A 30 6.86 -10.22 -11.40
C MET A 30 7.44 -10.73 -10.08
N GLN A 31 8.54 -10.11 -9.62
CA GLN A 31 9.21 -10.45 -8.35
C GLN A 31 8.32 -10.18 -7.12
N LEU A 32 7.31 -9.33 -7.24
CA LEU A 32 6.38 -9.07 -6.14
C LEU A 32 5.63 -10.32 -5.71
N SER A 33 5.24 -11.16 -6.68
CA SER A 33 4.45 -12.35 -6.41
C SER A 33 5.21 -13.35 -5.54
N GLU A 34 6.54 -13.44 -5.74
CA GLU A 34 7.43 -14.34 -5.00
C GLU A 34 7.62 -13.89 -3.55
N HIS A 35 7.65 -12.59 -3.29
CA HIS A 35 7.86 -12.02 -1.95
C HIS A 35 6.57 -11.55 -1.27
N ARG A 36 5.40 -11.77 -1.89
CA ARG A 36 4.12 -11.20 -1.45
C ARG A 36 3.80 -11.58 0.00
N GLU A 37 3.92 -12.85 0.35
CA GLU A 37 3.57 -13.33 1.70
C GLU A 37 4.50 -12.73 2.76
N GLU A 38 5.81 -12.73 2.50
CA GLU A 38 6.80 -12.11 3.39
C GLU A 38 6.59 -10.59 3.56
N LEU A 39 6.15 -9.90 2.49
CA LEU A 39 5.83 -8.48 2.55
C LEU A 39 4.54 -8.20 3.34
N LEU A 40 3.53 -9.06 3.22
CA LEU A 40 2.30 -8.95 4.03
C LEU A 40 2.60 -9.20 5.51
N GLU A 41 3.44 -10.18 5.83
CA GLU A 41 3.89 -10.43 7.21
C GLU A 41 4.66 -9.22 7.75
N ALA A 42 5.63 -8.70 6.99
CA ALA A 42 6.37 -7.50 7.38
C ALA A 42 5.49 -6.26 7.56
N LEU A 43 4.47 -6.07 6.72
CA LEU A 43 3.48 -5.00 6.87
C LEU A 43 2.65 -5.17 8.15
N ASN A 44 2.27 -6.41 8.49
CA ASN A 44 1.54 -6.70 9.70
C ASN A 44 2.38 -6.47 10.97
N ASP A 45 3.65 -6.85 10.93
CA ASP A 45 4.60 -6.58 12.02
C ASP A 45 4.84 -5.08 12.20
N LEU A 46 5.05 -4.36 11.09
CA LEU A 46 5.18 -2.90 11.11
C LEU A 46 3.94 -2.24 11.72
N ARG A 47 2.74 -2.69 11.32
CA ARG A 47 1.47 -2.21 11.87
C ARG A 47 1.42 -2.39 13.39
N GLN A 48 1.73 -3.60 13.88
CA GLN A 48 1.71 -3.92 15.30
C GLN A 48 2.76 -3.12 16.09
N GLN A 49 4.00 -3.07 15.60
CA GLN A 49 5.11 -2.35 16.25
C GLN A 49 4.85 -0.85 16.38
N ARG A 50 4.11 -0.27 15.43
CA ARG A 50 3.81 1.17 15.37
C ARG A 50 2.43 1.51 15.94
N GLY A 51 1.64 0.52 16.37
CA GLY A 51 0.28 0.73 16.88
C GLY A 51 -0.65 1.36 15.84
N LEU A 52 -0.57 0.89 14.60
CA LEU A 52 -1.37 1.39 13.47
C LEU A 52 -2.63 0.54 13.29
N ASP A 53 -3.70 1.15 12.80
CA ASP A 53 -4.93 0.45 12.46
C ASP A 53 -4.74 -0.40 11.18
N PHE A 54 -4.01 0.16 10.20
CA PHE A 54 -3.65 -0.55 8.98
C PHE A 54 -2.32 -0.07 8.39
N SER A 55 -1.75 -0.86 7.50
CA SER A 55 -0.53 -0.52 6.76
C SER A 55 -0.67 -0.91 5.29
N MET A 56 0.01 -0.18 4.42
CA MET A 56 -0.01 -0.39 2.98
C MET A 56 1.39 -0.28 2.38
N LEU A 57 1.68 -1.10 1.37
CA LEU A 57 2.85 -0.98 0.51
C LEU A 57 2.39 -0.68 -0.92
N MET A 58 3.00 0.35 -1.50
CA MET A 58 2.89 0.68 -2.91
C MET A 58 4.17 0.25 -3.63
N VAL A 59 4.07 -0.79 -4.44
CA VAL A 59 5.16 -1.30 -5.28
C VAL A 59 5.01 -0.73 -6.67
N THR A 60 5.91 0.17 -7.06
CA THR A 60 5.78 0.96 -8.29
C THR A 60 6.71 0.41 -9.36
N ASP A 61 6.12 0.03 -10.49
CA ASP A 61 6.83 -0.19 -11.75
C ASP A 61 6.98 1.15 -12.46
N VAL A 62 8.18 1.71 -12.39
CA VAL A 62 8.51 2.98 -13.04
C VAL A 62 8.55 2.86 -14.57
N VAL A 63 8.73 1.65 -15.11
CA VAL A 63 8.77 1.39 -16.55
C VAL A 63 7.35 1.18 -17.09
N GLY A 64 6.56 0.32 -16.42
CA GLY A 64 5.17 0.03 -16.76
C GLY A 64 4.17 1.12 -16.36
N ASN A 65 4.63 2.16 -15.64
CA ASN A 65 3.81 3.28 -15.15
C ASN A 65 2.56 2.79 -14.40
N ALA A 66 2.76 1.87 -13.47
CA ALA A 66 1.71 1.28 -12.66
C ALA A 66 2.24 0.87 -11.29
N SER A 67 1.34 0.76 -10.30
CA SER A 67 1.69 0.22 -9.00
C SER A 67 0.80 -0.94 -8.59
N ARG A 68 1.36 -1.82 -7.77
CA ARG A 68 0.63 -2.84 -7.02
C ARG A 68 0.52 -2.42 -5.56
N LEU A 69 -0.68 -2.49 -5.02
CA LEU A 69 -0.98 -2.11 -3.65
C LEU A 69 -1.23 -3.35 -2.81
N LEU A 70 -0.47 -3.49 -1.73
CA LEU A 70 -0.64 -4.51 -0.71
C LEU A 70 -1.09 -3.81 0.56
N SER A 71 -2.06 -4.36 1.27
CA SER A 71 -2.51 -3.78 2.53
C SER A 71 -2.79 -4.86 3.56
N VAL A 72 -2.59 -4.50 4.82
CA VAL A 72 -2.91 -5.33 5.98
C VAL A 72 -3.91 -4.58 6.85
N ASN A 73 -5.01 -5.25 7.19
CA ASN A 73 -6.07 -4.74 8.05
C ASN A 73 -6.71 -3.42 7.57
N ALA A 74 -6.69 -3.17 6.26
CA ALA A 74 -7.34 -2.01 5.68
C ALA A 74 -8.85 -2.00 5.98
N PRO A 75 -9.43 -0.86 6.37
CA PRO A 75 -10.87 -0.77 6.64
C PRO A 75 -11.69 -0.98 5.36
N LEU A 76 -12.91 -1.50 5.52
CA LEU A 76 -13.80 -1.86 4.39
C LEU A 76 -14.10 -0.67 3.46
N ILE A 77 -14.10 0.56 3.98
CA ILE A 77 -14.30 1.77 3.16
C ILE A 77 -13.23 1.93 2.06
N LEU A 78 -12.02 1.38 2.27
CA LEU A 78 -10.99 1.38 1.23
C LEU A 78 -11.22 0.34 0.14
N ASP A 79 -12.26 -0.50 0.23
CA ASP A 79 -12.61 -1.38 -0.87
C ASP A 79 -13.17 -0.61 -2.08
N ASP A 80 -13.69 0.59 -1.87
CA ASP A 80 -14.21 1.54 -2.87
C ASP A 80 -13.11 2.31 -3.61
N LEU A 81 -11.83 2.06 -3.28
CA LEU A 81 -10.72 2.58 -4.07
C LEU A 81 -10.86 2.19 -5.55
N PRO A 82 -10.55 3.09 -6.50
CA PRO A 82 -10.73 2.87 -7.94
C PRO A 82 -9.65 1.95 -8.55
N TYR A 83 -9.08 1.04 -7.75
CA TYR A 83 -8.01 0.14 -8.12
C TYR A 83 -8.52 -1.30 -8.09
N PRO A 84 -8.65 -1.97 -9.25
CA PRO A 84 -9.20 -3.31 -9.33
C PRO A 84 -8.38 -4.31 -8.52
N ARG A 85 -9.08 -5.13 -7.73
CA ARG A 85 -8.47 -6.24 -6.98
C ARG A 85 -7.99 -7.33 -7.96
N GLN A 86 -6.80 -7.85 -7.70
CA GLN A 86 -6.14 -8.90 -8.48
C GLN A 86 -6.42 -10.27 -7.85
N PRO A 87 -6.21 -11.39 -8.57
CA PRO A 87 -6.43 -12.74 -8.05
C PRO A 87 -5.63 -13.06 -6.78
N ASP A 88 -4.48 -12.42 -6.60
CA ASP A 88 -3.64 -12.54 -5.41
C ASP A 88 -4.04 -11.58 -4.27
N GLY A 89 -5.19 -10.92 -4.37
CA GLY A 89 -5.73 -10.03 -3.33
C GLY A 89 -5.07 -8.65 -3.24
N THR A 90 -4.03 -8.37 -4.03
CA THR A 90 -3.51 -7.00 -4.17
C THR A 90 -4.44 -6.14 -5.03
N ARG A 91 -4.18 -4.84 -5.16
CA ARG A 91 -4.87 -3.96 -6.11
C ARG A 91 -3.91 -3.43 -7.17
N LEU A 92 -4.37 -3.34 -8.41
CA LEU A 92 -3.61 -2.76 -9.51
C LEU A 92 -4.00 -1.29 -9.69
N ALA A 93 -3.04 -0.39 -9.54
CA ALA A 93 -3.21 1.04 -9.70
C ALA A 93 -2.49 1.50 -10.99
N GLN A 94 -3.17 1.36 -12.13
CA GLN A 94 -2.63 1.73 -13.44
C GLN A 94 -2.43 3.25 -13.52
N GLY A 95 -1.26 3.71 -13.99
CA GLY A 95 -0.93 5.14 -14.12
C GLY A 95 -0.65 5.85 -12.78
N VAL A 96 -0.65 5.11 -11.67
CA VAL A 96 -0.38 5.63 -10.33
C VAL A 96 1.05 5.28 -9.97
N VAL A 97 1.90 6.28 -9.80
CA VAL A 97 3.33 6.11 -9.45
C VAL A 97 3.74 6.96 -8.25
N SER A 98 2.89 7.93 -7.86
CA SER A 98 3.13 8.82 -6.73
C SER A 98 2.19 8.54 -5.57
N ARG A 99 2.73 8.02 -4.46
CA ARG A 99 1.97 7.91 -3.20
C ARG A 99 1.31 9.24 -2.83
N LYS A 100 2.06 10.34 -2.80
CA LYS A 100 1.58 11.63 -2.28
C LYS A 100 0.55 12.31 -3.18
N LYS A 101 0.75 12.28 -4.50
CA LYS A 101 -0.10 13.03 -5.45
C LYS A 101 -1.33 12.25 -5.91
N GLN A 102 -1.25 10.92 -5.92
CA GLN A 102 -2.25 10.09 -6.60
C GLN A 102 -2.92 9.08 -5.65
N LEU A 103 -2.16 8.37 -4.82
CA LEU A 103 -2.74 7.37 -3.91
C LEU A 103 -3.35 8.00 -2.65
N LEU A 104 -2.57 8.81 -1.94
CA LEU A 104 -2.94 9.38 -0.65
C LEU A 104 -4.24 10.21 -0.70
N PRO A 105 -4.47 11.09 -1.69
CA PRO A 105 -5.73 11.83 -1.76
C PRO A 105 -6.97 10.95 -1.86
N ASN A 106 -6.89 9.81 -2.57
CA ASN A 106 -8.02 8.87 -2.67
C ASN A 106 -8.28 8.15 -1.34
N ILE A 107 -7.22 7.78 -0.61
CA ILE A 107 -7.36 7.19 0.73
C ILE A 107 -7.96 8.20 1.71
N LEU A 108 -7.43 9.42 1.76
CA LEU A 108 -7.93 10.45 2.66
C LEU A 108 -9.38 10.82 2.36
N GLY A 109 -9.74 10.96 1.08
CA GLY A 109 -11.12 11.23 0.68
C GLY A 109 -12.10 10.20 1.24
N LEU A 110 -11.79 8.90 1.12
CA LEU A 110 -12.63 7.82 1.63
C LEU A 110 -12.67 7.72 3.16
N LEU A 111 -11.58 8.08 3.86
CA LEU A 111 -11.54 8.00 5.32
C LEU A 111 -12.23 9.19 6.00
N GLU A 112 -12.38 10.31 5.29
CA GLU A 112 -13.01 11.54 5.80
C GLU A 112 -14.50 11.67 5.43
N GLU A 113 -15.03 10.72 4.65
CA GLU A 113 -16.48 10.55 4.39
C GLU A 113 -17.23 9.98 5.59
#